data_AF-A0A833XMV0-F1
#
_entry.id   AF-A0A833XMV0-F1
#
_cell.length_a   1.000
_cell.length_b   1.000
_cell.length_c   1.000
_cell.angle_alpha   90.00
_cell.angle_beta   90.00
_cell.angle_gamma   90.00
#
_symmetry.space_group_name_H-M   'P 1'
#
loop_
_entity.id
_entity.type
_entity.pdbx_description
1 polymer ?
#
loop_
_entity_poly.entity_id
_entity_poly.type
_entity_poly.pdbx_seq_one_letter_code
_entity_poly.pdbx_strand_id
1 'polypeptide(L)'
;ILPLIQKYKVVHLNRIDARLANNGQPLEIQKLYCRVNFIAQLFINQIFKLQKNINKILVQNSPLLLLILLYEMDMLAFSGCTQGWNSEEVKELTRMRYAYPWWKEKIINFELKWKDGLCPFTLEETALTLRALKYMVIATGDPSGFLIQVRKETLLESTDLRFFQNHSSQMAVLDYLVSLESDIFVPTYDGNMAKVVEGHRRFLGFNKTILLDRKQLVNLIDHYNIGSLTWDEFSSAVKKTHANRMGRPSKRVVIPDRPKEEDYFYANPEECLLPSTNH
;
A
#
# COMPACT_ATOMS: atom_id res chain seq x y z
N ILE A 1 18.88 -3.76 -27.90
CA ILE A 1 17.63 -4.53 -28.10
C ILE A 1 17.13 -4.45 -29.55
N LEU A 2 16.97 -3.26 -30.14
CA LEU A 2 16.44 -3.10 -31.51
C LEU A 2 17.14 -3.96 -32.59
N PRO A 3 18.49 -4.06 -32.66
CA PRO A 3 19.14 -4.92 -33.65
C PRO A 3 18.82 -6.42 -33.48
N LEU A 4 18.60 -6.87 -32.25
CA LEU A 4 18.23 -8.27 -31.96
C LEU A 4 16.79 -8.55 -32.42
N ILE A 5 15.85 -7.62 -32.21
CA ILE A 5 14.48 -7.74 -32.70
C ILE A 5 14.47 -7.79 -34.23
N GLN A 6 15.23 -6.92 -34.90
CA GLN A 6 15.31 -6.90 -36.36
C GLN A 6 15.83 -8.21 -36.95
N LYS A 7 16.84 -8.81 -36.30
CA LYS A 7 17.47 -10.07 -36.70
C LYS A 7 16.60 -11.30 -36.41
N TYR A 8 16.13 -11.44 -35.17
CA TYR A 8 15.50 -12.68 -34.69
C TYR A 8 13.98 -12.68 -34.79
N LYS A 9 13.35 -11.52 -35.06
CA LYS A 9 11.90 -11.27 -35.15
C LYS A 9 11.13 -11.46 -33.82
N VAL A 10 11.48 -12.47 -33.04
CA VAL A 10 10.95 -12.75 -31.71
C VAL A 10 12.12 -12.78 -30.73
N VAL A 11 12.00 -12.05 -29.63
CA VAL A 11 13.02 -11.98 -28.57
C VAL A 11 12.34 -12.18 -27.22
N HIS A 12 12.81 -13.16 -26.46
CA HIS A 12 12.38 -13.36 -25.07
C HIS A 12 13.33 -12.61 -24.14
N LEU A 13 12.80 -11.65 -23.38
CA LEU A 13 13.55 -10.90 -22.37
C LEU A 13 13.33 -11.56 -21.01
N ASN A 14 14.36 -12.15 -20.45
CA ASN A 14 14.29 -12.89 -19.18
C ASN A 14 14.37 -12.01 -17.92
N ARG A 15 14.70 -10.72 -18.07
CA ARG A 15 14.79 -9.73 -16.98
C ARG A 15 14.06 -8.44 -17.34
N ILE A 16 12.73 -8.52 -17.35
CA ILE A 16 11.87 -7.36 -17.60
C ILE A 16 11.80 -6.38 -16.41
N ASP A 17 12.40 -6.75 -15.29
CA ASP A 17 12.61 -5.90 -14.11
C ASP A 17 13.76 -4.88 -14.32
N ALA A 18 14.60 -5.07 -15.34
CA ALA A 18 15.56 -4.07 -15.79
C ALA A 18 14.79 -2.87 -16.38
N ARG A 19 14.66 -1.82 -15.58
CA ARG A 19 13.83 -0.65 -15.89
C ARG A 19 14.21 -0.04 -17.25
N LEU A 20 13.21 0.16 -18.10
CA LEU A 20 13.26 1.23 -19.09
C LEU A 20 13.46 2.58 -18.35
N ALA A 21 14.01 3.58 -19.03
CA ALA A 21 14.26 4.87 -18.41
C ALA A 21 12.97 5.43 -17.78
N ASN A 22 13.00 5.53 -16.44
CA ASN A 22 11.87 5.97 -15.61
C ASN A 22 11.58 7.47 -15.81
N ASN A 23 12.67 8.24 -15.98
CA ASN A 23 12.68 9.69 -16.09
C ASN A 23 13.33 10.13 -17.42
N GLY A 24 13.11 11.38 -17.81
CA GLY A 24 13.74 11.97 -19.01
C GLY A 24 13.22 11.45 -20.35
N GLN A 25 12.09 10.74 -20.36
CA GLN A 25 11.42 10.34 -21.59
C GLN A 25 10.63 11.50 -22.20
N PRO A 26 10.44 11.53 -23.53
CA PRO A 26 9.57 12.51 -24.17
C PRO A 26 8.16 12.47 -23.56
N LEU A 27 7.53 13.63 -23.41
CA LEU A 27 6.22 13.75 -22.76
C LEU A 27 5.15 12.85 -23.40
N GLU A 28 5.18 12.68 -24.72
CA GLU A 28 4.25 11.80 -25.43
C GLU A 28 4.42 10.32 -25.06
N ILE A 29 5.66 9.89 -24.75
CA ILE A 29 5.92 8.54 -24.24
C ILE A 29 5.42 8.40 -22.79
N GLN A 30 5.63 9.41 -21.95
CA GLN A 30 5.08 9.40 -20.59
C GLN A 30 3.54 9.33 -20.60
N LYS A 31 2.88 10.12 -21.47
CA LYS A 31 1.42 10.06 -21.67
C LYS A 31 0.96 8.68 -22.14
N LEU A 32 1.72 8.00 -23.00
CA LEU A 32 1.43 6.63 -23.38
C LEU A 32 1.51 5.69 -22.18
N TYR A 33 2.55 5.82 -21.34
CA TYR A 33 2.65 5.05 -20.09
C TYR A 33 1.47 5.28 -19.17
N CYS A 34 0.92 6.50 -19.09
CA CYS A 34 -0.32 6.77 -18.35
C CYS A 34 -1.48 5.90 -18.83
N ARG A 35 -1.72 5.92 -20.14
CA ARG A 35 -2.83 5.16 -20.76
C ARG A 35 -2.65 3.67 -20.55
N VAL A 36 -1.42 3.17 -20.70
CA VAL A 36 -1.12 1.75 -20.51
C VAL A 36 -1.29 1.31 -19.06
N ASN A 37 -0.76 2.07 -18.09
CA ASN A 37 -0.78 1.67 -16.68
C ASN A 37 -2.17 1.83 -16.03
N PHE A 38 -2.92 2.88 -16.37
CA PHE A 38 -4.14 3.22 -15.62
C PHE A 38 -5.44 3.08 -16.40
N ILE A 39 -5.40 3.04 -17.74
CA ILE A 39 -6.61 2.93 -18.57
C ILE A 39 -6.72 1.55 -19.23
N ALA A 40 -5.64 1.05 -19.82
CA ALA A 40 -5.65 -0.19 -20.59
C ALA A 40 -5.70 -1.45 -19.70
N GLN A 41 -5.46 -1.31 -18.40
CA GLN A 41 -5.55 -2.42 -17.46
C GLN A 41 -7.02 -2.74 -17.18
N LEU A 42 -7.54 -3.75 -17.89
CA LEU A 42 -8.91 -4.25 -17.71
C LEU A 42 -8.88 -5.58 -16.98
N PHE A 43 -9.79 -5.73 -16.02
CA PHE A 43 -9.99 -6.98 -15.29
C PHE A 43 -11.21 -7.73 -15.80
N ILE A 44 -11.25 -9.03 -15.53
CA ILE A 44 -12.38 -9.88 -15.92
C ILE A 44 -13.67 -9.46 -15.21
N ASN A 45 -14.80 -9.61 -15.90
CA ASN A 45 -16.12 -9.18 -15.41
C ASN A 45 -16.52 -9.78 -14.05
N GLN A 46 -16.06 -10.99 -13.74
CA GLN A 46 -16.35 -11.63 -12.47
C GLN A 46 -15.76 -10.85 -11.29
N ILE A 47 -14.52 -10.36 -11.41
CA ILE A 47 -13.88 -9.55 -10.37
C ILE A 47 -14.64 -8.24 -10.16
N PHE A 48 -15.08 -7.57 -11.23
CA PHE A 48 -15.89 -6.36 -11.11
C PHE A 48 -17.23 -6.59 -10.40
N LYS A 49 -17.89 -7.72 -10.63
CA LYS A 49 -19.13 -8.07 -9.91
C LYS A 49 -18.88 -8.21 -8.41
N LEU A 50 -17.81 -8.92 -8.04
CA LEU A 50 -17.43 -9.13 -6.64
C LEU A 50 -17.06 -7.83 -5.95
N GLN A 51 -16.26 -7.00 -6.61
CA GLN A 51 -15.90 -5.67 -6.12
C GLN A 51 -17.15 -4.81 -5.84
N LYS A 52 -18.11 -4.77 -6.77
CA LYS A 52 -19.37 -4.03 -6.56
C LYS A 52 -20.17 -4.56 -5.37
N ASN A 53 -20.22 -5.88 -5.20
CA ASN A 53 -20.90 -6.50 -4.05
C ASN A 53 -20.24 -6.10 -2.74
N ILE A 54 -18.90 -6.18 -2.66
CA ILE A 54 -18.13 -5.74 -1.49
C ILE A 54 -18.42 -4.27 -1.19
N ASN A 55 -18.32 -3.40 -2.20
CA ASN A 55 -18.50 -1.96 -1.97
C ASN A 55 -19.93 -1.62 -1.54
N LYS A 56 -20.93 -2.33 -2.05
CA LYS A 56 -22.30 -2.19 -1.57
C LYS A 56 -22.42 -2.55 -0.09
N ILE A 57 -21.82 -3.66 0.35
CA ILE A 57 -21.81 -4.07 1.76
C ILE A 57 -21.08 -3.01 2.61
N LEU A 58 -19.92 -2.54 2.16
CA LEU A 58 -19.11 -1.58 2.90
C LEU A 58 -19.81 -0.23 3.07
N VAL A 59 -20.41 0.31 1.99
CA VAL A 59 -21.16 1.59 2.01
C VAL A 59 -22.43 1.50 2.85
N GLN A 60 -23.10 0.35 2.88
CA GLN A 60 -24.26 0.15 3.76
C GLN A 60 -23.90 0.24 5.25
N ASN A 61 -22.66 -0.13 5.60
CA ASN A 61 -22.20 -0.17 6.99
C ASN A 61 -21.47 1.10 7.44
N SER A 62 -21.03 1.97 6.52
CA SER A 62 -20.34 3.21 6.85
C SER A 62 -20.49 4.30 5.78
N PRO A 63 -20.76 5.56 6.15
CA PRO A 63 -20.79 6.70 5.22
C PRO A 63 -19.39 7.12 4.73
N LEU A 64 -18.32 6.65 5.38
CA LEU A 64 -16.94 6.88 4.97
C LEU A 64 -16.19 5.54 4.91
N LEU A 65 -15.74 5.16 3.72
CA LEU A 65 -14.96 3.94 3.52
C LEU A 65 -13.47 4.23 3.69
N LEU A 66 -12.97 3.95 4.91
CA LEU A 66 -11.55 3.92 5.23
C LEU A 66 -11.03 2.49 5.00
N LEU A 67 -10.12 2.32 4.05
CA LEU A 67 -9.46 1.05 3.79
C LEU A 67 -8.01 1.06 4.28
N ILE A 68 -7.71 0.10 5.16
CA ILE A 68 -6.37 -0.15 5.69
C ILE A 68 -5.84 -1.43 5.05
N LEU A 69 -4.71 -1.32 4.34
CA LEU A 69 -4.04 -2.50 3.80
C LEU A 69 -3.19 -3.14 4.90
N LEU A 70 -3.62 -4.30 5.39
CA LEU A 70 -2.83 -5.14 6.30
C LEU A 70 -2.01 -6.14 5.48
N TYR A 71 -0.82 -6.46 5.98
CA TYR A 71 0.12 -7.31 5.25
C TYR A 71 -0.03 -8.78 5.61
N GLU A 72 0.20 -9.63 4.61
CA GLU A 72 0.14 -11.08 4.72
C GLU A 72 1.36 -11.65 5.49
N MET A 73 1.24 -12.92 5.90
CA MET A 73 2.24 -13.64 6.68
C MET A 73 3.62 -13.68 6.02
N ASP A 74 3.67 -13.76 4.69
CA ASP A 74 4.91 -13.79 3.92
C ASP A 74 5.66 -12.45 3.99
N MET A 75 4.94 -11.33 3.96
CA MET A 75 5.50 -9.98 4.11
C MET A 75 6.01 -9.74 5.53
N LEU A 76 5.31 -10.23 6.55
CA LEU A 76 5.78 -10.21 7.94
C LEU A 76 7.02 -11.10 8.13
N ALA A 77 7.01 -12.31 7.55
CA ALA A 77 8.16 -13.20 7.55
C ALA A 77 9.37 -12.58 6.82
N PHE A 78 9.16 -11.94 5.67
CA PHE A 78 10.20 -11.27 4.90
C PHE A 78 10.82 -10.09 5.65
N SER A 79 9.98 -9.23 6.24
CA SER A 79 10.42 -8.05 6.99
C SER A 79 10.99 -8.37 8.38
N GLY A 80 10.68 -9.56 8.91
CA GLY A 80 11.10 -9.96 10.26
C GLY A 80 10.37 -9.20 11.38
N CYS A 81 9.19 -8.66 11.08
CA CYS A 81 8.42 -7.83 12.00
C CYS A 81 7.47 -8.69 12.82
N THR A 82 7.61 -8.61 14.15
CA THR A 82 6.96 -9.55 15.08
C THR A 82 6.21 -8.84 16.22
N GLN A 83 5.88 -7.55 16.06
CA GLN A 83 5.22 -6.75 17.09
C GLN A 83 3.81 -7.27 17.38
N GLY A 84 3.54 -7.66 18.63
CA GLY A 84 2.24 -8.21 19.05
C GLY A 84 2.06 -9.72 18.77
N TRP A 85 3.11 -10.41 18.34
CA TRP A 85 3.08 -11.84 18.03
C TRP A 85 3.60 -12.67 19.20
N ASN A 86 3.01 -13.85 19.43
CA ASN A 86 3.48 -14.76 20.46
C ASN A 86 4.69 -15.59 19.97
N SER A 87 5.37 -16.25 20.91
CA SER A 87 6.63 -16.96 20.61
C SER A 87 6.48 -18.09 19.58
N GLU A 88 5.30 -18.70 19.44
CA GLU A 88 5.09 -19.77 18.47
C GLU A 88 4.88 -19.22 17.07
N GLU A 89 4.07 -18.16 16.93
CA GLU A 89 3.86 -17.51 15.65
C GLU A 89 5.17 -16.87 15.12
N VAL A 90 6.01 -16.34 16.01
CA VAL A 90 7.35 -15.84 15.65
C VAL A 90 8.25 -16.94 15.09
N LYS A 91 8.17 -18.17 15.63
CA LYS A 91 8.89 -19.32 15.06
C LYS A 91 8.34 -19.69 13.69
N GLU A 92 7.02 -19.64 13.51
CA GLU A 92 6.40 -19.92 12.21
C GLU A 92 6.85 -18.92 11.14
N LEU A 93 6.79 -17.62 11.42
CA LEU A 93 7.30 -16.58 10.53
C LEU A 93 8.79 -16.78 10.22
N THR A 94 9.57 -17.19 11.22
CA THR A 94 10.98 -17.53 11.03
C THR A 94 11.17 -18.74 10.11
N ARG A 95 10.40 -19.82 10.31
CA ARG A 95 10.44 -21.01 9.42
C ARG A 95 10.09 -20.63 7.99
N MET A 96 9.01 -19.85 7.79
CA MET A 96 8.61 -19.35 6.48
C MET A 96 9.75 -18.56 5.82
N ARG A 97 10.38 -17.63 6.55
CA ARG A 97 11.50 -16.84 6.04
C ARG A 97 12.67 -17.70 5.58
N TYR A 98 13.01 -18.75 6.32
CA TYR A 98 14.12 -19.64 5.95
C TYR A 98 13.74 -20.58 4.79
N ALA A 99 12.46 -20.90 4.61
CA ALA A 99 11.98 -21.76 3.53
C ALA A 99 12.18 -21.16 2.12
N TYR A 100 12.30 -19.83 1.99
CA TYR A 100 12.51 -19.14 0.70
C TYR A 100 14.00 -18.84 0.41
N PRO A 101 14.72 -19.61 -0.43
CA PRO A 101 16.18 -19.49 -0.53
C PRO A 101 16.68 -18.15 -1.08
N TRP A 102 15.88 -17.46 -1.89
CA TRP A 102 16.26 -16.20 -2.53
C TRP A 102 16.13 -14.96 -1.63
N TRP A 103 15.49 -15.07 -0.45
CA TRP A 103 15.48 -13.98 0.53
C TRP A 103 16.83 -13.91 1.25
N LYS A 104 17.59 -12.86 0.96
CA LYS A 104 18.97 -12.69 1.43
C LYS A 104 19.11 -12.48 2.93
N GLU A 105 18.21 -11.69 3.52
CA GLU A 105 18.26 -11.36 4.96
C GLU A 105 17.49 -12.42 5.76
N LYS A 106 18.20 -13.24 6.53
CA LYS A 106 17.62 -14.35 7.31
C LYS A 106 17.60 -14.09 8.81
N ILE A 107 18.53 -13.29 9.31
CA ILE A 107 18.61 -12.89 10.71
C ILE A 107 18.25 -11.41 10.72
N ILE A 108 17.15 -11.07 11.39
CA ILE A 108 16.61 -9.72 11.43
C ILE A 108 16.37 -9.37 12.89
N ASN A 109 16.87 -8.22 13.31
CA ASN A 109 16.52 -7.64 14.59
C ASN A 109 15.24 -6.82 14.43
N PHE A 110 14.15 -7.34 15.00
CA PHE A 110 12.84 -6.70 14.95
C PHE A 110 12.87 -5.27 15.50
N GLU A 111 13.44 -5.05 16.69
CA GLU A 111 13.43 -3.74 17.35
C GLU A 111 14.11 -2.66 16.52
N LEU A 112 15.24 -3.00 15.87
CA LEU A 112 15.93 -2.07 14.99
C LEU A 112 15.10 -1.72 13.75
N LYS A 113 14.52 -2.73 13.07
CA LYS A 113 13.66 -2.49 11.90
C LYS A 113 12.43 -1.66 12.28
N TRP A 114 11.82 -1.96 13.42
CA TRP A 114 10.65 -1.24 13.91
C TRP A 114 11.00 0.22 14.22
N LYS A 115 12.09 0.49 14.97
CA LYS A 115 12.58 1.87 15.24
C LYS A 115 12.90 2.66 13.99
N ASP A 116 13.37 1.99 12.93
CA ASP A 116 13.62 2.63 11.64
C ASP A 116 12.37 2.80 10.75
N GLY A 117 11.19 2.38 11.21
CA GLY A 117 9.94 2.46 10.45
C GLY A 117 9.88 1.47 9.28
N LEU A 118 10.66 0.39 9.34
CA LEU A 118 10.75 -0.66 8.32
C LEU A 118 9.80 -1.84 8.59
N CYS A 119 8.92 -1.70 9.58
CA CYS A 119 7.85 -2.65 9.84
C CYS A 119 6.48 -2.11 9.42
N PRO A 120 5.56 -2.97 8.95
CA PRO A 120 4.16 -2.61 8.86
C PRO A 120 3.62 -2.25 10.25
N PHE A 121 2.72 -1.28 10.30
CA PHE A 121 2.02 -0.98 11.55
C PHE A 121 0.99 -2.02 11.92
N THR A 122 0.87 -2.27 13.22
CA THR A 122 -0.23 -3.03 13.79
C THR A 122 -1.54 -2.26 13.65
N LEU A 123 -2.64 -2.97 13.88
CA LEU A 123 -3.96 -2.37 13.86
C LEU A 123 -4.11 -1.29 14.95
N GLU A 124 -3.52 -1.51 16.12
CA GLU A 124 -3.54 -0.59 17.25
C GLU A 124 -2.75 0.70 16.94
N GLU A 125 -1.53 0.56 16.42
CA GLU A 125 -0.70 1.71 16.02
C GLU A 125 -1.37 2.53 14.92
N THR A 126 -2.00 1.84 13.96
CA THR A 126 -2.75 2.47 12.87
C THR A 126 -4.00 3.19 13.39
N ALA A 127 -4.76 2.55 14.27
CA ALA A 127 -5.95 3.13 14.89
C ALA A 127 -5.61 4.38 15.73
N LEU A 128 -4.56 4.30 16.55
CA LEU A 128 -4.07 5.42 17.35
C LEU A 128 -3.67 6.61 16.47
N THR A 129 -2.93 6.34 15.39
CA THR A 129 -2.51 7.35 14.41
C THR A 129 -3.70 8.01 13.74
N LEU A 130 -4.68 7.24 13.30
CA LEU A 130 -5.85 7.76 12.59
C LEU A 130 -6.76 8.57 13.53
N ARG A 131 -6.92 8.12 14.78
CA ARG A 131 -7.59 8.90 15.84
C ARG A 131 -6.88 10.25 16.05
N ALA A 132 -5.55 10.25 16.11
CA ALA A 132 -4.76 11.47 16.22
C ALA A 132 -4.94 12.41 15.00
N LEU A 133 -5.17 11.86 13.81
CA LEU A 133 -5.49 12.60 12.58
C LEU A 133 -6.97 13.04 12.46
N LYS A 134 -7.80 12.75 13.46
CA LYS A 134 -9.26 12.99 13.46
C LYS A 134 -10.04 12.16 12.43
N TYR A 135 -9.48 11.05 11.95
CA TYR A 135 -10.27 10.04 11.25
C TYR A 135 -10.83 9.09 12.30
N MET A 136 -12.13 8.85 12.23
CA MET A 136 -12.80 7.99 13.18
C MET A 136 -12.44 6.53 12.86
N VAL A 137 -11.35 6.05 13.44
CA VAL A 137 -11.11 4.62 13.59
C VAL A 137 -11.77 4.20 14.87
N ILE A 138 -12.99 3.78 14.68
CA ILE A 138 -13.70 3.03 15.67
C ILE A 138 -12.96 1.62 15.68
N ALA A 139 -12.66 0.90 16.80
CA ALA A 139 -12.19 -0.50 17.13
C ALA A 139 -13.18 -1.32 18.02
N THR A 140 -13.71 -2.48 17.59
CA THR A 140 -14.66 -3.27 18.41
C THR A 140 -13.94 -4.23 19.36
N GLY A 141 -13.97 -3.90 20.66
CA GLY A 141 -13.37 -4.68 21.75
C GLY A 141 -13.33 -3.96 23.11
N ASP A 142 -13.59 -2.65 23.17
CA ASP A 142 -13.77 -1.82 24.40
C ASP A 142 -14.66 -0.58 24.05
N PRO A 143 -15.33 0.15 24.97
CA PRO A 143 -16.68 0.69 24.75
C PRO A 143 -16.72 2.04 24.02
N SER A 144 -15.59 2.55 23.51
CA SER A 144 -15.55 3.77 22.70
C SER A 144 -15.31 3.50 21.20
N GLY A 145 -15.88 2.38 20.74
CA GLY A 145 -16.45 2.09 19.41
C GLY A 145 -15.55 1.36 18.41
N PHE A 146 -16.01 0.34 17.62
CA PHE A 146 -16.12 0.34 16.12
C PHE A 146 -15.21 -0.14 14.92
N LEU A 147 -14.12 -0.91 15.01
CA LEU A 147 -13.27 -1.18 13.82
C LEU A 147 -13.87 -2.41 13.25
N ILE A 148 -14.60 -2.24 12.17
CA ILE A 148 -15.11 -3.38 11.45
C ILE A 148 -13.89 -3.95 10.69
N GLN A 149 -13.14 -4.83 11.36
CA GLN A 149 -12.16 -5.66 10.69
C GLN A 149 -12.95 -6.66 9.86
N VAL A 150 -13.17 -6.31 8.61
CA VAL A 150 -13.86 -7.17 7.68
C VAL A 150 -12.82 -8.01 6.93
N ARG A 151 -12.95 -9.32 7.03
CA ARG A 151 -12.14 -10.25 6.24
C ARG A 151 -12.86 -10.59 4.93
N LYS A 152 -12.13 -10.90 3.87
CA LYS A 152 -12.73 -11.25 2.57
C LYS A 152 -13.58 -12.51 2.71
N GLU A 153 -13.13 -13.44 3.53
CA GLU A 153 -13.82 -14.69 3.87
C GLU A 153 -15.16 -14.46 4.58
N THR A 154 -15.33 -13.28 5.19
CA THR A 154 -16.59 -12.85 5.81
C THR A 154 -17.49 -12.04 4.88
N LEU A 155 -16.94 -11.47 3.80
CA LEU A 155 -17.70 -10.68 2.82
C LEU A 155 -18.19 -11.48 1.62
N LEU A 156 -17.42 -12.50 1.25
CA LEU A 156 -17.62 -13.27 0.04
C LEU A 156 -18.17 -14.63 0.38
N GLU A 157 -19.09 -15.12 -0.45
CA GLU A 157 -19.58 -16.49 -0.32
C GLU A 157 -18.47 -17.49 -0.66
N SER A 158 -18.59 -18.72 -0.14
CA SER A 158 -17.59 -19.77 -0.41
C SER A 158 -17.41 -20.08 -1.90
N THR A 159 -18.46 -19.89 -2.70
CA THR A 159 -18.48 -20.00 -4.16
C THR A 159 -17.64 -18.91 -4.83
N ASP A 160 -17.71 -17.68 -4.34
CA ASP A 160 -16.91 -16.56 -4.81
C ASP A 160 -15.44 -16.72 -4.42
N LEU A 161 -15.15 -17.24 -3.23
CA LEU A 161 -13.77 -17.53 -2.80
C LEU A 161 -13.14 -18.67 -3.60
N ARG A 162 -13.93 -19.68 -4.01
CA ARG A 162 -13.45 -20.76 -4.88
C ARG A 162 -12.90 -20.25 -6.20
N PHE A 163 -13.45 -19.15 -6.72
CA PHE A 163 -12.95 -18.53 -7.95
C PHE A 163 -11.47 -18.14 -7.85
N PHE A 164 -11.02 -17.71 -6.68
CA PHE A 164 -9.65 -17.27 -6.43
C PHE A 164 -8.72 -18.38 -5.94
N GLN A 165 -9.20 -19.62 -5.78
CA GLN A 165 -8.36 -20.72 -5.32
C GLN A 165 -7.17 -20.92 -6.26
N ASN A 166 -5.96 -20.95 -5.68
CA ASN A 166 -4.68 -21.03 -6.39
C ASN A 166 -4.36 -19.83 -7.31
N HIS A 167 -5.13 -18.75 -7.24
CA HIS A 167 -4.95 -17.53 -8.04
C HIS A 167 -4.83 -16.30 -7.13
N SER A 168 -3.82 -16.29 -6.24
CA SER A 168 -3.58 -15.18 -5.30
C SER A 168 -3.47 -13.81 -5.99
N SER A 169 -2.92 -13.77 -7.21
CA SER A 169 -2.84 -12.55 -8.01
C SER A 169 -4.22 -11.97 -8.37
N GLN A 170 -5.22 -12.80 -8.63
CA GLN A 170 -6.59 -12.34 -8.90
C GLN A 170 -7.26 -11.81 -7.63
N MET A 171 -6.97 -12.41 -6.48
CA MET A 171 -7.43 -11.89 -5.19
C MET A 171 -6.83 -10.51 -4.88
N ALA A 172 -5.56 -10.30 -5.22
CA ALA A 172 -4.91 -8.99 -5.07
C ALA A 172 -5.54 -7.92 -5.97
N VAL A 173 -6.07 -8.29 -7.15
CA VAL A 173 -6.84 -7.35 -7.99
C VAL A 173 -8.10 -6.86 -7.26
N LEU A 174 -8.75 -7.72 -6.48
CA LEU A 174 -9.93 -7.31 -5.72
C LEU A 174 -9.56 -6.25 -4.66
N ASP A 175 -8.46 -6.46 -3.94
CA ASP A 175 -7.93 -5.45 -3.00
C ASP A 175 -7.62 -4.14 -3.70
N TYR A 176 -7.04 -4.22 -4.89
CA TYR A 176 -6.67 -3.07 -5.68
C TYR A 176 -7.91 -2.24 -5.99
N LEU A 177 -8.94 -2.86 -6.59
CA LEU A 177 -10.15 -2.16 -7.00
C LEU A 177 -10.94 -1.59 -5.81
N VAL A 178 -11.09 -2.35 -4.72
CA VAL A 178 -11.75 -1.86 -3.50
C VAL A 178 -10.97 -0.67 -2.91
N SER A 179 -9.63 -0.72 -2.93
CA SER A 179 -8.78 0.39 -2.48
C SER A 179 -8.93 1.64 -3.35
N LEU A 180 -9.12 1.50 -4.67
CA LEU A 180 -9.36 2.64 -5.56
C LEU A 180 -10.69 3.33 -5.28
N GLU A 181 -11.74 2.55 -4.98
CA GLU A 181 -13.09 3.08 -4.71
C GLU A 181 -13.29 3.58 -3.27
N SER A 182 -12.38 3.24 -2.34
CA SER A 182 -12.43 3.76 -0.98
C SER A 182 -12.29 5.28 -0.91
N ASP A 183 -12.98 5.92 0.03
CA ASP A 183 -12.87 7.37 0.28
C ASP A 183 -11.47 7.74 0.78
N ILE A 184 -10.93 6.92 1.68
CA ILE A 184 -9.60 7.10 2.27
C ILE A 184 -8.84 5.79 2.22
N PHE A 185 -7.68 5.81 1.58
CA PHE A 185 -6.76 4.69 1.56
C PHE A 185 -5.57 4.96 2.49
N VAL A 186 -5.21 3.97 3.32
CA VAL A 186 -4.08 4.07 4.26
C VAL A 186 -3.23 2.80 4.17
N PRO A 187 -2.09 2.84 3.45
CA PRO A 187 -1.15 1.74 3.46
C PRO A 187 -0.36 1.72 4.78
N THR A 188 -0.26 0.55 5.41
CA THR A 188 0.51 0.38 6.68
C THR A 188 1.99 0.10 6.44
N TYR A 189 2.42 -0.14 5.19
CA TYR A 189 3.80 -0.40 4.78
C TYR A 189 4.00 -0.02 3.30
N ASP A 190 5.24 0.13 2.83
CA ASP A 190 5.57 0.59 1.47
C ASP A 190 5.76 -0.57 0.47
N GLY A 191 4.72 -1.38 0.27
CA GLY A 191 4.71 -2.46 -0.72
C GLY A 191 4.43 -1.98 -2.16
N ASN A 192 4.70 -2.83 -3.15
CA ASN A 192 4.36 -2.56 -4.55
C ASN A 192 2.85 -2.30 -4.74
N MET A 193 2.02 -3.07 -4.04
CA MET A 193 0.57 -2.89 -4.04
C MET A 193 0.16 -1.48 -3.60
N ALA A 194 0.69 -1.04 -2.45
CA ALA A 194 0.45 0.31 -1.93
C ALA A 194 0.85 1.39 -2.95
N LYS A 195 2.00 1.23 -3.60
CA LYS A 195 2.50 2.15 -4.64
C LYS A 195 1.59 2.21 -5.87
N VAL A 196 1.15 1.06 -6.37
CA VAL A 196 0.24 1.00 -7.54
C VAL A 196 -1.12 1.64 -7.22
N VAL A 197 -1.69 1.34 -6.05
CA VAL A 197 -2.93 1.97 -5.58
C VAL A 197 -2.76 3.48 -5.44
N GLU A 198 -1.68 3.93 -4.78
CA GLU A 198 -1.39 5.36 -4.59
C GLU A 198 -1.31 6.11 -5.93
N GLY A 199 -0.53 5.60 -6.88
CA GLY A 199 -0.36 6.26 -8.17
C GLY A 199 -1.64 6.28 -9.00
N HIS A 200 -2.44 5.22 -8.96
CA HIS A 200 -3.73 5.23 -9.64
C HIS A 200 -4.74 6.16 -8.96
N ARG A 201 -4.77 6.22 -7.62
CA ARG A 201 -5.59 7.21 -6.88
C ARG A 201 -5.19 8.65 -7.20
N ARG A 202 -3.90 8.93 -7.41
CA ARG A 202 -3.42 10.22 -7.91
C ARG A 202 -3.92 10.49 -9.32
N PHE A 203 -3.80 9.51 -10.22
CA PHE A 203 -4.29 9.59 -11.60
C PHE A 203 -5.80 9.89 -11.70
N LEU A 204 -6.61 9.32 -10.80
CA LEU A 204 -8.07 9.53 -10.73
C LEU A 204 -8.50 10.88 -10.14
N GLY A 205 -7.58 11.84 -9.98
CA GLY A 205 -7.88 13.16 -9.44
C GLY A 205 -7.52 13.33 -7.97
N PHE A 206 -6.43 12.69 -7.52
CA PHE A 206 -5.92 12.80 -6.15
C PHE A 206 -6.87 12.30 -5.07
N ASN A 207 -7.44 11.11 -5.29
CA ASN A 207 -8.24 10.43 -4.27
C ASN A 207 -7.43 10.27 -2.98
N LYS A 208 -8.06 10.60 -1.85
CA LYS A 208 -7.38 10.82 -0.57
C LYS A 208 -6.60 9.60 -0.13
N THR A 209 -5.30 9.76 0.08
CA THR A 209 -4.40 8.67 0.46
C THR A 209 -3.48 9.15 1.57
N ILE A 210 -3.54 8.53 2.75
CA ILE A 210 -2.74 8.94 3.91
C ILE A 210 -1.47 8.10 3.95
N LEU A 211 -0.34 8.71 3.59
CA LEU A 211 0.96 8.05 3.64
C LEU A 211 1.58 8.26 5.01
N LEU A 212 1.61 7.19 5.81
CA LEU A 212 2.15 7.24 7.16
C LEU A 212 3.67 7.41 7.15
N ASP A 213 4.17 8.40 7.89
CA ASP A 213 5.60 8.53 8.18
C ASP A 213 5.96 7.59 9.33
N ARG A 214 6.22 6.32 8.99
CA ARG A 214 6.35 5.25 9.98
C ARG A 214 7.46 5.52 10.99
N LYS A 215 8.62 6.00 10.53
CA LYS A 215 9.75 6.29 11.42
C LYS A 215 9.42 7.37 12.44
N GLN A 216 8.77 8.45 12.01
CA GLN A 216 8.34 9.50 12.94
C GLN A 216 7.21 9.02 13.86
N LEU A 217 6.27 8.22 13.35
CA LEU A 217 5.18 7.69 14.13
C LEU A 217 5.64 6.71 15.20
N VAL A 218 6.58 5.82 14.91
CA VAL A 218 7.18 4.91 15.91
C VAL A 218 7.72 5.71 17.09
N ASN A 219 8.52 6.75 16.83
CA ASN A 219 9.04 7.62 17.88
C ASN A 219 7.93 8.32 18.66
N LEU A 220 6.88 8.82 18.00
CA LEU A 220 5.77 9.51 18.66
C LEU A 220 4.93 8.56 19.52
N ILE A 221 4.67 7.35 19.03
CA ILE A 221 3.93 6.30 19.73
C ILE A 221 4.69 5.85 20.96
N ASP A 222 6.01 5.65 20.85
CA ASP A 222 6.87 5.32 22.01
C ASP A 222 6.78 6.38 23.11
N HIS A 223 6.96 7.66 22.76
CA HIS A 223 6.89 8.74 23.75
C HIS A 223 5.49 8.88 24.37
N TYR A 224 4.43 8.64 23.59
CA TYR A 224 3.07 8.62 24.10
C TYR A 224 2.83 7.45 25.07
N ASN A 225 3.25 6.24 24.71
CA ASN A 225 3.06 5.04 25.53
C ASN A 225 3.83 5.10 26.87
N ILE A 226 5.02 5.73 26.88
CA ILE A 226 5.83 5.92 28.09
C ILE A 226 5.31 7.12 28.93
N GLY A 227 4.32 7.87 28.43
CA GLY A 227 3.72 9.02 29.13
C GLY A 227 4.52 10.32 29.03
N SER A 228 5.51 10.38 28.13
CA SER A 228 6.32 11.57 27.86
C SER A 228 5.56 12.63 27.04
N LEU A 229 4.56 12.19 26.25
CA LEU A 229 3.66 13.09 25.52
C LEU A 229 2.23 12.97 26.03
N THR A 230 1.57 14.12 26.21
CA THR A 230 0.11 14.17 26.37
C THR A 230 -0.60 13.84 25.05
N TRP A 231 -1.89 13.50 25.12
CA TRP A 231 -2.70 13.24 23.91
C TRP A 231 -2.70 14.42 22.93
N ASP A 232 -2.78 15.65 23.43
CA ASP A 232 -2.83 16.84 22.60
C ASP A 232 -1.50 17.10 21.89
N GLU A 233 -0.37 16.91 22.58
CA GLU A 233 0.97 17.00 22.00
C GLU A 233 1.19 15.92 20.94
N PHE A 234 0.84 14.66 21.25
CA PHE A 234 0.90 13.55 20.31
C PHE A 234 0.05 13.83 19.07
N SER A 235 -1.22 14.20 19.26
CA SER A 235 -2.14 14.48 18.15
C SER A 235 -1.67 15.66 17.29
N SER A 236 -1.15 16.72 17.92
CA SER A 236 -0.59 17.87 17.22
C SER A 236 0.63 17.49 16.38
N ALA A 237 1.57 16.73 16.97
CA ALA A 237 2.76 16.25 16.26
C ALA A 237 2.41 15.33 15.08
N VAL A 238 1.48 14.39 15.27
CA VAL A 238 1.00 13.50 14.20
C VAL A 238 0.38 14.30 13.05
N LYS A 239 -0.50 15.27 13.34
CA LYS A 239 -1.11 16.14 12.32
C LYS A 239 -0.05 16.95 11.57
N LYS A 240 0.93 17.53 12.29
CA LYS A 240 2.02 18.31 11.70
C LYS A 240 2.85 17.46 10.74
N THR A 241 3.24 16.25 11.15
CA THR A 241 4.03 15.31 10.34
C THR A 241 3.30 14.90 9.05
N HIS A 242 1.97 14.76 9.10
CA HIS A 242 1.17 14.22 7.98
C HIS A 242 0.38 15.26 7.18
N ALA A 243 0.44 16.55 7.53
CA ALA A 243 -0.32 17.62 6.85
C ALA A 243 -0.14 17.60 5.31
N ASN A 244 1.03 17.14 4.87
CA ASN A 244 1.50 17.15 3.50
C ASN A 244 1.60 15.73 2.88
N ARG A 245 1.02 14.72 3.53
CA ARG A 245 1.11 13.30 3.17
C ARG A 245 -0.27 12.68 2.88
N MET A 246 -1.15 13.47 2.26
CA MET A 246 -2.57 13.15 2.05
C MET A 246 -2.93 12.88 0.58
N GLY A 247 -1.96 12.44 -0.24
CA GLY A 247 -2.19 12.11 -1.66
C GLY A 247 -2.19 13.32 -2.61
N ARG A 248 -1.63 14.45 -2.18
CA ARG A 248 -1.52 15.69 -2.98
C ARG A 248 -0.60 15.51 -4.21
N PRO A 249 -0.74 16.37 -5.24
CA PRO A 249 0.24 16.44 -6.31
C PRO A 249 1.65 16.63 -5.76
N SER A 250 2.58 15.80 -6.22
CA SER A 250 4.00 15.92 -5.89
C SER A 250 4.84 15.50 -7.07
N LYS A 251 6.06 16.03 -7.17
CA LYS A 251 7.03 15.54 -8.13
C LYS A 251 7.58 14.18 -7.74
N ARG A 252 7.96 13.39 -8.73
CA ARG A 252 8.65 12.12 -8.51
C ARG A 252 10.03 12.37 -7.91
N VAL A 253 10.41 11.59 -6.90
CA VAL A 253 11.79 11.61 -6.38
C VAL A 253 12.72 10.92 -7.38
N VAL A 254 13.68 11.70 -7.90
CA VAL A 254 14.71 11.24 -8.84
C VAL A 254 16.06 11.22 -8.14
N ILE A 255 16.78 10.11 -8.23
CA ILE A 255 18.07 9.86 -7.57
C ILE A 255 18.99 9.29 -8.64
N PRO A 256 19.73 10.14 -9.39
CA PRO A 256 20.49 9.73 -10.57
C PRO A 256 21.43 8.55 -10.33
N ASP A 257 22.11 8.53 -9.18
CA ASP A 257 23.08 7.48 -8.83
C ASP A 257 22.43 6.22 -8.26
N ARG A 258 21.13 6.28 -7.92
CA ARG A 258 20.37 5.15 -7.33
C ARG A 258 18.99 5.03 -7.97
N PRO A 259 18.89 4.67 -9.27
CA PRO A 259 17.60 4.54 -9.96
C PRO A 259 16.62 3.57 -9.30
N LYS A 260 17.10 2.61 -8.49
CA LYS A 260 16.26 1.66 -7.76
C LYS A 260 15.56 2.27 -6.53
N GLU A 261 16.12 3.34 -5.99
CA GLU A 261 15.58 4.09 -4.84
C GLU A 261 14.65 5.24 -5.26
N GLU A 262 14.56 5.51 -6.57
CA GLU A 262 13.60 6.44 -7.13
C GLU A 262 12.16 5.96 -6.97
N ASP A 263 11.25 6.91 -6.91
CA ASP A 263 9.82 6.67 -7.08
C ASP A 263 9.56 6.01 -8.44
N TYR A 264 8.63 5.06 -8.47
CA TYR A 264 8.22 4.44 -9.72
C TYR A 264 7.25 5.36 -10.47
N PHE A 265 7.29 5.33 -11.81
CA PHE A 265 6.28 5.98 -12.66
C PHE A 265 4.85 5.66 -12.22
N TYR A 266 4.55 4.37 -12.03
CA TYR A 266 3.20 3.94 -11.64
C TYR A 266 2.82 4.34 -10.21
N ALA A 267 3.77 4.78 -9.37
CA ALA A 267 3.52 5.23 -8.01
C ALA A 267 3.28 6.75 -7.95
N ASN A 268 3.97 7.50 -8.79
CA ASN A 268 3.77 8.94 -8.95
C ASN A 268 3.75 9.35 -10.43
N PRO A 269 2.57 9.27 -11.07
CA PRO A 269 2.41 9.52 -12.50
C PRO A 269 2.13 11.01 -12.78
N GLU A 270 2.98 11.91 -12.29
CA GLU A 270 2.74 13.37 -12.37
C GLU A 270 2.53 13.89 -13.81
N GLU A 271 3.20 13.29 -14.79
CA GLU A 271 3.09 13.65 -16.21
C GLU A 271 1.74 13.24 -16.82
N CYS A 272 0.97 12.39 -16.14
CA CYS A 272 -0.37 11.96 -16.53
C CYS A 272 -1.45 12.94 -16.09
N LEU A 273 -1.11 13.80 -15.15
CA LEU A 273 -2.01 14.77 -14.56
C LEU A 273 -1.99 15.95 -15.51
N LEU A 274 -3.15 16.37 -16.00
CA LEU A 274 -3.25 17.53 -16.90
C LEU A 274 -2.47 18.69 -16.27
N PRO A 275 -1.67 19.45 -17.04
CA PRO A 275 -1.19 20.72 -16.53
C PRO A 275 -2.44 21.48 -16.12
N SER A 276 -2.50 21.95 -14.87
CA SER A 276 -3.55 22.86 -14.43
C SER A 276 -3.58 24.02 -15.40
N THR A 277 -4.49 23.98 -16.36
CA THR A 277 -4.84 25.14 -17.16
C THR A 277 -5.41 26.11 -16.15
N ASN A 278 -4.60 27.11 -15.80
CA ASN A 278 -5.05 28.29 -15.08
C ASN A 278 -6.38 28.73 -15.71
N HIS A 279 -7.45 28.60 -14.95
CA HIS A 279 -8.73 29.24 -15.20
C HIS A 279 -8.95 30.26 -14.09
#